data_AF-A0A7C5SA59-F1
#
_entry.id   AF-A0A7C5SA59-F1
#
_cell.length_a   1.000
_cell.length_b   1.000
_cell.length_c   1.000
_cell.angle_alpha   90.00
_cell.angle_beta   90.00
_cell.angle_gamma   90.00
#
_symmetry.space_group_name_H-M   'P 1'
#
loop_
_entity.id
_entity.type
_entity.pdbx_description
1 polymer ?
#
loop_
_entity_poly.entity_id
_entity_poly.type
_entity_poly.pdbx_seq_one_letter_code
_entity_poly.pdbx_strand_id
1 'polypeptide(L)'
;MYKYMKTTIDIANGLFEEAKKIARRDNTTLKALIEEGLRRVVEEKKRKKAFRLKKVTFKGRGLSPEFRDASWEEIRREIYKGRGG
;
A
#
# COMPACT_ATOMS: atom_id res chain seq x y z
N MET A 1 -4.00 28.03 17.29
CA MET A 1 -3.57 27.30 18.50
C MET A 1 -2.64 26.17 18.06
N TYR A 2 -1.34 26.29 18.30
CA TYR A 2 -0.37 25.30 17.82
C TYR A 2 -0.43 24.03 18.69
N LYS A 3 -0.93 22.93 18.12
CA LYS A 3 -1.12 21.63 18.79
C LYS A 3 0.09 20.73 18.53
N TYR A 4 1.27 21.08 19.04
CA TYR A 4 2.40 20.15 19.04
C TYR A 4 2.51 19.48 20.41
N MET A 5 2.67 18.15 20.41
CA MET A 5 3.01 17.38 21.60
C MET A 5 4.52 17.12 21.61
N LYS A 6 5.14 17.16 22.79
CA LYS A 6 6.49 16.64 22.97
C LYS A 6 6.39 15.15 23.19
N THR A 7 7.18 14.38 22.45
CA THR A 7 7.22 12.93 22.54
C THR A 7 8.65 12.51 22.83
N THR A 8 8.82 11.71 23.88
CA THR A 8 10.08 11.02 24.16
C THR A 8 10.05 9.69 23.43
N ILE A 9 11.13 9.37 22.72
CA ILE A 9 11.29 8.11 21.98
C ILE A 9 12.65 7.51 22.33
N ASP A 10 12.70 6.18 22.43
CA ASP A 10 13.96 5.47 22.54
C ASP A 10 14.51 5.23 21.12
N ILE A 11 15.79 5.54 20.93
CA ILE A 11 16.48 5.41 19.65
C ILE A 11 17.85 4.78 19.89
N ALA A 12 18.27 3.89 18.98
CA ALA A 12 19.61 3.32 19.04
C ALA A 12 20.68 4.42 18.92
N ASN A 13 21.71 4.37 19.77
CA ASN A 13 22.76 5.38 19.82
C ASN A 13 23.44 5.61 18.46
N GLY A 14 23.73 4.54 17.71
CA GLY A 14 24.32 4.65 16.38
C GLY A 14 23.47 5.47 15.41
N LEU A 15 22.16 5.18 15.37
CA LEU A 15 21.21 5.90 14.51
C LEU A 15 21.06 7.38 14.93
N PHE A 16 21.07 7.65 16.23
CA PHE A 16 21.01 9.01 16.75
C PHE A 16 22.21 9.86 16.32
N GLU A 17 23.42 9.30 16.40
CA GLU A 17 24.64 9.99 15.97
C GLU A 17 24.70 10.21 14.46
N GLU A 18 24.27 9.22 13.66
CA GLU A 18 24.13 9.39 12.21
C GLU A 18 23.12 10.48 11.85
N ALA A 19 21.94 10.45 12.46
CA ALA A 19 20.90 11.44 12.22
C ALA A 19 21.37 12.86 12.59
N LYS A 20 22.16 13.01 13.67
CA LYS A 20 22.78 14.29 14.04
C LYS A 20 23.79 14.78 13.00
N LYS A 21 24.63 13.89 12.46
CA LYS A 21 25.60 14.26 11.42
C LYS A 21 24.89 14.75 10.16
N ILE A 22 23.82 14.04 9.75
CA ILE A 22 22.99 14.42 8.59
C ILE A 22 22.35 15.79 8.85
N ALA A 23 21.72 15.97 10.01
CA ALA A 23 21.06 17.23 10.34
C ALA A 23 22.03 18.42 10.29
N ARG A 24 23.26 18.26 10.81
CA ARG A 24 24.31 19.29 10.73
C ARG A 24 24.75 19.56 9.30
N ARG A 25 25.00 18.52 8.52
CA ARG A 25 25.43 18.64 7.12
C ARG A 25 24.39 19.39 6.29
N ASP A 26 23.11 19.10 6.53
CA ASP A 26 21.99 19.65 5.76
C ASP A 26 21.43 20.96 6.38
N ASN A 27 22.15 21.53 7.36
CA ASN A 27 21.78 22.75 8.10
C ASN A 27 20.34 22.75 8.64
N THR A 28 19.91 21.60 9.17
CA THR A 28 18.59 21.37 9.74
C THR A 28 18.69 20.87 11.19
N THR A 29 17.56 20.63 11.83
CA THR A 29 17.51 20.09 13.20
C THR A 29 17.18 18.60 13.19
N LEU A 30 17.66 17.87 14.20
CA LEU A 30 17.27 16.48 14.41
C LEU A 30 15.75 16.32 14.52
N LYS A 31 15.07 17.28 15.16
CA LYS A 31 13.61 17.31 15.25
C LYS A 31 12.96 17.38 13.87
N ALA A 32 13.41 18.28 13.00
CA ALA A 32 12.87 18.41 11.65
C ALA A 32 13.09 17.13 10.83
N LEU A 33 14.27 16.51 10.94
CA LEU A 33 14.59 15.24 10.28
C LEU A 33 13.67 14.10 10.75
N ILE A 34 13.41 14.01 12.06
CA ILE A 34 12.49 13.02 12.65
C ILE A 34 11.05 13.25 12.16
N GLU A 35 10.58 14.50 12.19
CA GLU A 35 9.21 14.83 11.73
C GLU A 35 9.02 14.54 10.24
N GLU A 36 10.03 14.82 9.42
CA GLU A 36 10.03 14.50 8.00
C GLU A 36 9.97 13.00 7.75
N GLY A 37 10.83 12.22 8.41
CA GLY A 37 10.83 10.76 8.32
C GLY A 37 9.48 10.16 8.73
N LEU A 38 8.93 10.62 9.86
CA LEU A 38 7.62 10.17 10.34
C LEU A 38 6.50 10.50 9.34
N ARG A 39 6.51 11.71 8.76
CA ARG A 39 5.52 12.12 7.75
C ARG A 39 5.56 11.23 6.52
N ARG A 40 6.76 10.94 6.00
CA ARG A 40 6.96 10.04 4.84
C ARG A 40 6.39 8.65 5.10
N VAL A 41 6.74 8.04 6.23
CA VAL A 41 6.26 6.70 6.62
C VAL A 41 4.73 6.68 6.77
N VAL A 42 4.14 7.69 7.42
CA VAL A 42 2.69 7.79 7.56
C VAL A 42 2.00 7.91 6.20
N GLU A 43 2.53 8.73 5.28
CA GLU A 43 1.99 8.84 3.93
C GLU A 43 2.09 7.54 3.15
N GLU A 44 3.23 6.86 3.17
CA GLU A 44 3.42 5.56 2.52
C GLU A 44 2.40 4.53 3.02
N LYS A 45 2.19 4.47 4.34
CA LYS A 45 1.20 3.57 4.94
C LYS A 45 -0.22 3.95 4.56
N LYS A 46 -0.55 5.24 4.49
CA LYS A 46 -1.86 5.72 3.97
C LYS A 46 -2.06 5.41 2.50
N ARG A 47 -0.99 5.44 1.68
CA ARG A 47 -1.02 5.19 0.24
C ARG A 47 -1.22 3.73 -0.14
N LYS A 48 -1.01 2.77 0.78
CA LYS A 48 -1.49 1.38 0.60
C LYS A 48 -3.03 1.38 0.58
N LYS A 49 -3.61 1.78 -0.55
CA LYS A 49 -5.04 1.59 -0.82
C LYS A 49 -5.33 0.10 -0.66
N ALA A 50 -6.39 -0.22 0.07
CA ALA A 50 -6.96 -1.56 0.05
C ALA A 50 -7.11 -1.98 -1.42
N PHE A 51 -6.68 -3.20 -1.75
CA PHE A 51 -6.85 -3.75 -3.09
C PHE A 51 -8.33 -3.63 -3.48
N ARG A 52 -8.62 -2.81 -4.48
CA ARG A 52 -9.95 -2.70 -5.05
C ARG A 52 -9.94 -3.39 -6.39
N LEU A 53 -10.40 -4.65 -6.42
CA LEU A 53 -10.64 -5.34 -7.69
C LEU A 53 -11.63 -4.51 -8.50
N LYS A 54 -11.19 -4.00 -9.66
CA LYS A 54 -12.10 -3.34 -10.59
C LYS A 54 -13.17 -4.35 -10.98
N LYS A 55 -14.44 -4.02 -10.75
CA LYS A 55 -15.54 -4.86 -11.25
C LYS A 55 -15.41 -4.93 -12.77
N VAL A 56 -15.08 -6.10 -13.29
CA VAL A 56 -15.15 -6.43 -14.71
C VAL A 56 -16.44 -7.21 -14.92
N THR A 57 -17.57 -6.52 -14.72
CA THR A 57 -18.90 -7.09 -14.90
C THR A 57 -19.43 -6.66 -16.26
N PHE A 58 -20.04 -7.59 -16.98
CA PHE A 58 -20.82 -7.30 -18.18
C PHE A 58 -22.26 -6.96 -17.75
N LYS A 59 -23.00 -6.16 -18.53
CA LYS A 59 -24.42 -5.79 -18.25
C LYS A 59 -25.40 -6.97 -18.46
N GLY A 60 -24.96 -8.20 -18.24
CA GLY A 60 -25.75 -9.43 -18.42
C GLY A 60 -26.57 -9.79 -17.17
N ARG A 61 -27.51 -10.73 -17.32
CA ARG A 61 -28.35 -11.28 -16.24
C ARG A 61 -27.83 -12.62 -15.70
N GLY A 62 -26.52 -12.83 -15.69
CA GLY A 62 -25.89 -14.08 -15.28
C GLY A 62 -25.18 -14.81 -16.43
N LEU A 63 -25.02 -16.13 -16.29
CA LEU A 63 -24.38 -17.00 -17.29
C LEU A 63 -25.19 -17.05 -18.59
N SER A 64 -24.51 -17.25 -19.72
CA SER A 64 -25.20 -17.53 -20.98
C SER A 64 -25.99 -18.84 -20.85
N PRO A 65 -27.05 -19.05 -21.66
CA PRO A 65 -27.87 -20.26 -21.59
C PRO A 65 -27.06 -21.56 -21.65
N GLU A 66 -25.99 -21.58 -22.45
CA GLU A 66 -25.09 -22.73 -22.65
C GLU A 66 -24.32 -23.14 -21.38
N PHE A 67 -24.11 -22.22 -20.44
CA PHE A 67 -23.38 -22.48 -19.19
C PHE A 67 -24.28 -22.45 -17.95
N ARG A 68 -25.61 -22.41 -18.12
CA ARG A 68 -26.53 -22.27 -16.98
C ARG A 68 -26.44 -23.45 -16.00
N ASP A 69 -26.28 -24.66 -16.52
CA ASP A 69 -26.19 -25.91 -15.76
C ASP A 69 -24.77 -26.53 -15.82
N ALA A 70 -23.80 -25.78 -16.34
CA ALA A 70 -22.43 -26.26 -16.49
C ALA A 70 -21.69 -26.26 -15.15
N SER A 71 -20.86 -27.26 -14.95
CA SER A 71 -19.94 -27.32 -13.82
C SER A 71 -18.85 -26.25 -13.93
N TRP A 72 -18.21 -25.93 -12.79
CA TRP A 72 -17.07 -25.02 -12.77
C TRP A 72 -15.92 -25.49 -13.67
N GLU A 73 -15.70 -26.79 -13.79
CA GLU A 73 -14.64 -27.36 -14.61
C GLU A 73 -14.85 -27.10 -16.11
N GLU A 74 -16.10 -27.22 -16.59
CA GLU A 74 -16.48 -26.93 -17.97
C GLU A 74 -16.34 -25.45 -18.29
N ILE A 75 -16.82 -24.59 -17.40
CA ILE A 75 -16.68 -23.13 -17.53
C ILE A 75 -15.19 -22.75 -17.57
N ARG A 76 -14.37 -23.29 -16.67
CA ARG A 76 -12.93 -23.01 -16.62
C ARG A 76 -12.24 -23.47 -17.90
N ARG A 77 -12.58 -24.66 -18.41
CA ARG A 77 -12.01 -25.19 -19.66
C ARG A 77 -12.28 -24.26 -20.84
N GLU A 78 -13.50 -23.74 -20.96
CA GLU A 78 -13.84 -22.84 -22.06
C GLU A 78 -13.14 -21.47 -21.92
N ILE A 79 -13.02 -20.92 -20.70
CA ILE A 79 -12.31 -19.64 -20.45
C ILE A 79 -10.84 -19.69 -20.94
N TYR A 80 -10.15 -20.82 -20.73
CA TYR A 80 -8.74 -21.01 -21.07
C TYR A 80 -8.50 -21.73 -22.39
N LYS A 81 -9.56 -22.07 -23.13
CA LYS A 81 -9.44 -22.72 -24.43
C LYS A 81 -8.57 -21.90 -25.38
N GLY A 82 -7.57 -22.57 -25.97
CA GLY A 82 -6.63 -21.94 -26.90
C GLY A 82 -5.60 -21.00 -26.27
N ARG A 83 -5.51 -20.92 -24.93
CA ARG A 83 -4.52 -20.08 -24.21
C ARG A 83 -3.36 -20.87 -23.59
N GLY A 84 -3.22 -22.15 -23.94
CA GLY A 84 -2.25 -23.07 -23.33
C GLY A 84 -2.67 -23.39 -21.89
N GLY A 85 -3.36 -24.51 -21.71
CA GLY A 85 -3.77 -25.00 -20.39
C GLY A 85 -2.60 -25.57 -19.61
#